data_AF-A0A9E1UZG6-F1
#
_entry.id   AF-A0A9E1UZG6-F1
#
_cell.length_a   1.000
_cell.length_b   1.000
_cell.length_c   1.000
_cell.angle_alpha   90.00
_cell.angle_beta   90.00
_cell.angle_gamma   90.00
#
_symmetry.space_group_name_H-M   'P 1'
#
loop_
_entity.id
_entity.type
_entity.pdbx_description
1 polymer ?
#
loop_
_entity_poly.entity_id
_entity_poly.type
_entity_poly.pdbx_seq_one_letter_code
_entity_poly.pdbx_strand_id
1 'polypeptide(L)'
;MGWLRAWLGMVVLVGSAMAQEEKPKEPSEREQLAAGLTAFACDLYGELRKQEGNLFLSPFAVSTAGGMLMVGAAGKSEAELRKAFRFPARDTLLATWPKLRKRLGKAV
;
A
#
# COMPACT_ATOMS: atom_id res chain seq x y z
N MET A 1 43.39 38.39 5.98
CA MET A 1 41.93 38.23 6.20
C MET A 1 41.21 37.36 5.15
N GLY A 2 41.87 36.35 4.53
CA GLY A 2 41.22 35.49 3.51
C GLY A 2 40.57 34.21 4.06
N TRP A 3 41.11 33.68 5.16
CA TRP A 3 40.70 32.40 5.74
C TRP A 3 39.28 32.41 6.32
N LEU A 4 38.82 33.54 6.88
CA LEU A 4 37.47 33.67 7.42
C LEU A 4 36.38 33.56 6.33
N ARG A 5 36.65 34.05 5.12
CA ARG A 5 35.73 33.95 3.97
C ARG A 5 35.69 32.55 3.39
N ALA A 6 36.84 31.85 3.37
CA ALA A 6 36.92 30.46 2.95
C ALA A 6 36.18 29.53 3.94
N TRP A 7 36.31 29.78 5.25
CA TRP A 7 35.64 29.01 6.28
C TRP A 7 34.13 29.24 6.31
N LEU A 8 33.67 30.49 6.19
CA LEU A 8 32.25 30.80 6.02
C LEU A 8 31.68 30.19 4.73
N GLY A 9 32.42 30.26 3.63
CA GLY A 9 32.01 29.68 2.35
C GLY A 9 31.82 28.16 2.44
N MET A 10 32.70 27.46 3.16
CA MET A 10 32.61 26.02 3.39
C MET A 10 31.41 25.64 4.27
N VAL A 11 31.13 26.40 5.33
CA VAL A 11 29.97 26.16 6.20
C VAL A 11 28.65 26.36 5.45
N VAL A 12 28.56 27.36 4.57
CA VAL A 12 27.38 27.59 3.72
C VAL A 12 27.21 26.47 2.68
N LEU A 13 28.30 26.01 2.06
CA LEU A 13 28.27 24.93 1.07
C LEU A 13 27.89 23.57 1.67
N VAL A 14 28.35 23.28 2.89
CA VAL A 14 27.99 22.06 3.63
C VAL A 14 26.55 22.12 4.16
N GLY A 15 26.09 23.31 4.59
CA GLY A 15 24.72 23.52 5.06
C GLY A 15 23.65 23.26 4.00
N SER A 16 23.90 23.65 2.73
CA SER A 16 22.97 23.39 1.63
C SER A 16 22.93 21.92 1.18
N ALA A 17 23.99 21.14 1.41
CA ALA A 17 24.01 19.71 1.07
C ALA A 17 23.22 18.85 2.07
N MET A 18 23.14 19.28 3.34
CA MET A 18 22.45 18.54 4.41
C MET A 18 20.94 18.86 4.51
N ALA A 19 20.48 19.87 3.77
CA ALA A 19 19.08 20.33 3.77
C ALA A 19 18.28 19.85 2.55
N GLN A 20 18.69 18.76 1.89
CA GLN A 20 17.75 18.01 1.06
C GLN A 20 16.75 17.32 1.99
N GLU A 21 15.65 18.01 2.30
CA GLU A 21 14.42 17.33 2.71
C GLU A 21 14.04 16.37 1.58
N GLU A 22 14.21 15.06 1.79
CA GLU A 22 13.63 14.06 0.92
C GLU A 22 12.11 14.26 0.95
N LYS A 23 11.56 14.88 -0.10
CA LYS A 23 10.11 15.01 -0.27
C LYS A 23 9.46 13.65 -0.03
N PRO A 24 8.39 13.56 0.77
CA PRO A 24 7.71 12.30 1.02
C PRO A 24 7.38 11.64 -0.31
N LYS A 25 7.96 10.46 -0.54
CA LYS A 25 7.70 9.70 -1.75
C LYS A 25 6.26 9.21 -1.70
N GLU A 26 5.44 9.68 -2.64
CA GLU A 26 4.06 9.23 -2.77
C GLU A 26 3.99 7.70 -2.85
N PRO A 27 3.07 7.04 -2.11
CA PRO A 27 2.95 5.60 -2.13
C PRO A 27 2.65 5.11 -3.55
N SER A 28 3.37 4.10 -4.00
CA SER A 28 3.09 3.43 -5.27
C SER A 28 1.71 2.78 -5.24
N GLU A 29 1.07 2.59 -6.40
CA GLU A 29 -0.22 1.88 -6.53
C GLU A 29 -0.22 0.52 -5.83
N ARG A 30 0.93 -0.17 -5.84
CA ARG A 30 1.12 -1.46 -5.15
C ARG A 30 1.05 -1.29 -3.63
N GLU A 31 1.66 -0.25 -3.08
CA GLU A 31 1.61 0.04 -1.64
C GLU A 31 0.21 0.45 -1.22
N GLN A 32 -0.50 1.24 -2.06
CA GLN A 32 -1.90 1.59 -1.83
C GLN A 32 -2.81 0.35 -1.84
N LEU A 33 -2.63 -0.55 -2.82
CA LEU A 33 -3.35 -1.82 -2.87
C LEU A 33 -3.06 -2.69 -1.64
N ALA A 34 -1.78 -2.81 -1.26
CA ALA A 34 -1.40 -3.55 -0.07
C ALA A 34 -2.05 -2.97 1.20
N ALA A 35 -2.06 -1.65 1.35
CA ALA A 35 -2.73 -0.98 2.47
C ALA A 35 -4.24 -1.25 2.50
N GLY A 36 -4.90 -1.21 1.34
CA GLY A 36 -6.33 -1.57 1.21
C GLY A 36 -6.60 -3.01 1.65
N LEU A 37 -5.79 -3.97 1.19
CA LEU A 37 -5.90 -5.39 1.56
C LEU A 37 -5.65 -5.62 3.06
N THR A 38 -4.68 -4.93 3.65
CA THR A 38 -4.41 -4.99 5.09
C THR A 38 -5.59 -4.44 5.88
N ALA A 39 -6.17 -3.32 5.45
CA ALA A 39 -7.32 -2.75 6.13
C ALA A 39 -8.56 -3.67 6.04
N PHE A 40 -8.79 -4.32 4.89
CA PHE A 40 -9.83 -5.35 4.76
C PHE A 40 -9.55 -6.55 5.68
N ALA A 41 -8.29 -6.98 5.79
CA ALA A 41 -7.92 -8.07 6.71
C ALA A 41 -8.24 -7.72 8.17
N CYS A 42 -7.93 -6.50 8.60
CA CYS A 42 -8.27 -6.02 9.93
C CYS A 42 -9.79 -6.00 10.17
N ASP A 43 -10.58 -5.53 9.20
CA ASP A 43 -12.05 -5.55 9.28
C ASP A 43 -12.56 -7.00 9.41
N LEU A 44 -12.07 -7.90 8.55
CA LEU A 44 -12.48 -9.30 8.52
C LEU A 44 -12.19 -10.01 9.84
N TYR A 45 -10.98 -9.86 10.39
CA TYR A 45 -10.65 -10.41 11.70
C TYR A 45 -11.48 -9.75 12.81
N GLY A 46 -11.74 -8.45 12.72
CA GLY A 46 -12.61 -7.72 13.65
C GLY A 46 -14.03 -8.30 13.69
N GLU A 47 -14.58 -8.68 12.53
CA GLU A 47 -15.90 -9.31 12.44
C GLU A 47 -15.91 -10.76 12.91
N LEU A 48 -14.85 -11.52 12.61
CA LEU A 48 -14.82 -12.97 12.88
C LEU A 48 -14.34 -13.35 14.29
N ARG A 49 -13.58 -12.48 14.98
CA ARG A 49 -13.06 -12.75 16.34
C ARG A 49 -14.12 -12.87 17.44
N LYS A 50 -15.41 -12.84 17.10
CA LYS A 50 -16.54 -12.88 18.04
C LYS A 50 -16.74 -14.25 18.69
N GLN A 51 -16.10 -15.29 18.15
CA GLN A 51 -16.16 -16.65 18.67
C GLN A 51 -14.92 -16.95 19.51
N GLU A 52 -15.10 -17.72 20.58
CA GLU A 52 -14.00 -18.20 21.41
C GLU A 52 -13.15 -19.26 20.67
N GLY A 53 -11.86 -19.33 21.01
CA GLY A 53 -10.91 -20.27 20.40
C GLY A 53 -10.03 -19.65 19.32
N ASN A 54 -9.32 -20.50 18.57
CA ASN A 54 -8.36 -20.07 17.57
C ASN A 54 -9.06 -19.63 16.28
N LEU A 55 -8.76 -18.43 15.80
CA LEU A 55 -9.20 -17.92 14.51
C LEU A 55 -8.05 -18.00 13.49
N PHE A 56 -8.16 -18.91 12.52
CA PHE A 56 -7.13 -19.15 11.51
C PHE A 56 -7.71 -19.13 10.09
N LEU A 57 -7.28 -18.15 9.28
CA LEU A 57 -7.64 -18.02 7.86
C LEU A 57 -6.64 -17.08 7.16
N SER A 58 -6.69 -17.02 5.83
CA SER A 58 -5.90 -16.08 5.02
C SER A 58 -6.78 -15.00 4.39
N PRO A 59 -6.78 -13.76 4.92
CA PRO A 59 -7.54 -12.66 4.33
C PRO A 59 -7.11 -12.35 2.89
N PHE A 60 -5.85 -12.59 2.55
CA PHE A 60 -5.33 -12.42 1.20
C PHE A 60 -6.00 -13.40 0.21
N ALA A 61 -6.22 -14.66 0.61
CA ALA A 61 -6.93 -15.63 -0.23
C ALA A 61 -8.38 -15.21 -0.47
N VAL A 62 -9.08 -14.76 0.58
CA VAL A 62 -10.46 -14.24 0.49
C VAL A 62 -10.50 -13.01 -0.44
N SER A 63 -9.54 -12.10 -0.30
CA SER A 63 -9.40 -10.94 -1.19
C SER A 63 -9.12 -11.34 -2.63
N THR A 64 -8.34 -12.39 -2.86
CA THR A 64 -8.07 -12.88 -4.22
C THR A 64 -9.36 -13.33 -4.91
N ALA A 65 -10.18 -14.13 -4.22
CA ALA A 65 -11.49 -14.53 -4.71
C ALA A 65 -12.41 -13.32 -4.92
N GLY A 66 -12.45 -12.38 -3.96
CA GLY A 66 -13.22 -11.14 -4.08
C GLY A 66 -12.80 -10.27 -5.27
N GLY A 67 -11.51 -10.19 -5.57
CA GLY A 67 -10.99 -9.46 -6.72
C GLY A 67 -11.43 -10.08 -8.03
N MET A 68 -11.39 -11.41 -8.14
CA MET A 68 -11.90 -12.13 -9.32
C MET A 68 -13.40 -11.89 -9.53
N LEU A 69 -14.18 -11.89 -8.44
CA LEU A 69 -15.61 -11.58 -8.49
C LEU A 69 -15.87 -10.12 -8.91
N MET A 70 -15.12 -9.16 -8.37
CA MET A 70 -15.28 -7.74 -8.70
C MET A 70 -15.00 -7.48 -10.19
N VAL A 71 -13.97 -8.10 -10.75
CA VAL A 71 -13.62 -7.99 -12.17
C VAL A 71 -14.75 -8.49 -13.08
N GLY A 72 -15.49 -9.52 -12.66
CA GLY A 72 -16.63 -10.06 -13.39
C GLY A 72 -17.96 -9.34 -13.12
N ALA A 73 -18.04 -8.49 -12.11
CA ALA A 73 -19.25 -7.77 -11.74
C ALA A 73 -19.45 -6.49 -12.59
N ALA A 74 -20.59 -5.82 -12.44
CA ALA A 74 -20.86 -4.51 -13.03
C ALA A 74 -21.81 -3.69 -12.15
N GLY A 75 -21.83 -2.37 -12.37
CA GLY A 75 -22.77 -1.44 -11.74
C GLY A 75 -22.72 -1.51 -10.21
N LYS A 76 -23.88 -1.73 -9.58
CA LYS A 76 -24.02 -1.75 -8.12
C LYS A 76 -23.18 -2.85 -7.47
N SER A 77 -23.16 -4.06 -8.05
CA SER A 77 -22.44 -5.19 -7.48
C SER A 77 -20.93 -4.96 -7.48
N GLU A 78 -20.39 -4.38 -8.56
CA GLU A 78 -18.98 -3.98 -8.61
C GLU A 78 -18.66 -2.93 -7.53
N ALA A 79 -19.51 -1.93 -7.36
CA ALA A 79 -19.31 -0.87 -6.37
C ALA A 79 -19.30 -1.40 -4.93
N GLU A 80 -20.20 -2.35 -4.62
CA GLU A 80 -20.26 -3.00 -3.30
C GLU A 80 -19.03 -3.88 -3.04
N LEU A 81 -18.61 -4.70 -4.01
CA LEU A 81 -17.41 -5.51 -3.89
C LEU A 81 -16.16 -4.65 -3.73
N ARG A 82 -16.02 -3.59 -4.55
CA ARG A 82 -14.91 -2.66 -4.45
C ARG A 82 -14.83 -2.02 -3.06
N LYS A 83 -15.98 -1.59 -2.51
CA LYS A 83 -16.04 -1.00 -1.17
C LYS A 83 -15.70 -2.01 -0.08
N ALA A 84 -16.33 -3.18 -0.08
CA ALA A 84 -16.18 -4.20 0.95
C ALA A 84 -14.73 -4.70 1.06
N PHE A 85 -14.09 -4.96 -0.07
CA PHE A 85 -12.70 -5.44 -0.14
C PHE A 85 -11.65 -4.32 -0.16
N ARG A 86 -12.09 -3.05 -0.09
CA ARG A 86 -11.24 -1.86 -0.18
C ARG A 86 -10.33 -1.86 -1.43
N PHE A 87 -10.87 -2.33 -2.56
CA PHE A 87 -10.14 -2.33 -3.83
C PHE A 87 -10.10 -0.94 -4.47
N PRO A 88 -9.05 -0.65 -5.26
CA PRO A 88 -9.09 0.46 -6.21
C PRO A 88 -10.07 0.17 -7.36
N ALA A 89 -10.13 1.07 -8.33
CA ALA A 89 -10.87 0.84 -9.57
C ALA A 89 -10.38 -0.43 -10.29
N ARG A 90 -11.25 -1.05 -11.09
CA ARG A 90 -11.00 -2.31 -11.80
C ARG A 90 -9.69 -2.30 -12.59
N ASP A 91 -9.46 -1.26 -13.38
CA ASP A 91 -8.27 -1.17 -14.24
C ASP A 91 -6.98 -1.09 -13.41
N THR A 92 -6.99 -0.31 -12.34
CA THR A 92 -5.90 -0.25 -11.37
C THR A 92 -5.69 -1.61 -10.71
N LEU A 93 -6.75 -2.28 -10.27
CA LEU A 93 -6.65 -3.60 -9.65
C LEU A 93 -5.97 -4.60 -10.60
N LEU A 94 -6.41 -4.67 -11.86
CA LEU A 94 -5.85 -5.57 -12.88
C LEU A 94 -4.39 -5.24 -13.19
N ALA A 95 -4.02 -3.97 -13.29
CA ALA A 95 -2.65 -3.55 -13.55
C ALA A 95 -1.70 -3.81 -12.37
N THR A 96 -2.19 -3.68 -11.14
CA THR A 96 -1.35 -3.73 -9.93
C THR A 96 -1.27 -5.13 -9.31
N TRP A 97 -2.31 -5.96 -9.44
CA TRP A 97 -2.38 -7.29 -8.81
C TRP A 97 -1.19 -8.22 -9.16
N PRO A 98 -0.77 -8.35 -10.44
CA PRO A 98 0.39 -9.18 -10.78
C PRO A 98 1.70 -8.67 -10.14
N LYS A 99 1.85 -7.34 -10.03
CA LYS A 99 3.01 -6.70 -9.39
C LYS A 99 3.06 -7.03 -7.90
N LEU A 100 1.91 -6.97 -7.23
CA LEU A 100 1.78 -7.34 -5.82
C LEU A 100 2.07 -8.84 -5.62
N ARG A 101 1.43 -9.72 -6.40
CA ARG A 101 1.64 -11.17 -6.31
C ARG A 101 3.10 -11.56 -6.54
N LYS A 102 3.78 -10.95 -7.52
CA LYS A 102 5.21 -11.16 -7.77
C LYS A 102 6.08 -10.73 -6.59
N ARG A 103 5.69 -9.69 -5.84
CA ARG A 103 6.41 -9.25 -4.64
C ARG A 103 6.22 -10.24 -3.48
N LEU A 104 4.99 -10.71 -3.26
CA LEU A 104 4.70 -11.68 -2.20
C LEU A 104 5.38 -13.03 -2.44
N GLY A 105 5.40 -13.52 -3.69
CA GLY A 105 6.10 -14.76 -4.05
C GLY A 105 7.63 -14.67 -4.00
N LYS A 106 8.22 -13.49 -3.74
CA LYS A 106 9.66 -13.31 -3.47
C LYS A 106 9.97 -13.14 -1.98
N ALA A 107 8.94 -13.02 -1.15
CA ALA A 107 9.06 -12.76 0.29
C ALA A 107 8.85 -14.02 1.14
N VAL A 108 8.57 -15.16 0.49
CA VAL A 108 8.51 -16.52 1.02
C VAL A 108 9.67 -17.30 0.40
#